data_AF-K1PY99-F1
#
_entry.id   AF-K1PY99-F1
#
_cell.length_a   1.000
_cell.length_b   1.000
_cell.length_c   1.000
_cell.angle_alpha   90.00
_cell.angle_beta   90.00
_cell.angle_gamma   90.00
#
_symmetry.space_group_name_H-M   'P 1'
#
loop_
_entity.id
_entity.type
_entity.pdbx_description
1 polymer ?
#
loop_
_entity_poly.entity_id
_entity_poly.type
_entity_poly.pdbx_seq_one_letter_code
_entity_poly.pdbx_strand_id
1 'polypeptide(L)'
;MSGGHHAYGENGLEITVSIQANWPKITHHQNKEIVCLVSDMLTMPPKDRPEFPAILKHPYFWADEKKLRFVLIAGSDVLRDMKHGVPTSGAVSGRVTMIDILNTAEHDNILSDWTSHVEHAIMKEMRSFRQYKNQLVELVLFVYNCCLHFDKLPAIAREIMEEPTKYFLSKFPTLFMSVYKAIKASERREKVCYKPFF
;
A
#
# COMPACT_ATOMS: atom_id res chain seq x y z
N MET A 1 -19.66 4.84 5.74
CA MET A 1 -18.89 4.87 4.48
C MET A 1 -19.06 6.19 3.72
N SER A 2 -20.26 6.65 3.36
CA SER A 2 -20.41 7.99 2.74
C SER A 2 -21.30 8.97 3.53
N GLY A 3 -22.01 8.52 4.58
CA GLY A 3 -22.94 9.37 5.32
C GLY A 3 -24.25 9.68 4.56
N GLY A 4 -24.58 8.91 3.52
CA GLY A 4 -25.81 9.06 2.73
C GLY A 4 -25.60 9.43 1.25
N HIS A 5 -24.38 9.80 0.86
CA HIS A 5 -24.08 10.15 -0.54
C HIS A 5 -24.14 8.92 -1.47
N HIS A 6 -24.64 9.14 -2.69
CA HIS A 6 -24.73 8.13 -3.74
C HIS A 6 -23.49 8.18 -4.64
N ALA A 7 -23.02 7.02 -5.11
CA ALA A 7 -21.81 6.90 -5.92
C ALA A 7 -21.90 7.52 -7.33
N TYR A 8 -22.99 8.20 -7.66
CA TYR A 8 -23.24 8.81 -8.98
C TYR A 8 -23.78 10.25 -8.89
N GLY A 9 -23.84 10.86 -7.69
CA GLY A 9 -24.32 12.24 -7.53
C GLY A 9 -25.08 12.49 -6.24
N GLU A 10 -25.50 13.72 -6.03
CA GLU A 10 -26.20 14.17 -4.81
C GLU A 10 -27.72 14.26 -5.00
N ASN A 11 -28.19 14.41 -6.23
CA ASN A 11 -29.62 14.49 -6.57
C ASN A 11 -29.99 13.54 -7.73
N GLY A 12 -31.29 13.28 -7.90
CA GLY A 12 -31.79 12.27 -8.84
C GLY A 12 -31.43 12.52 -10.31
N LEU A 13 -31.35 13.78 -10.74
CA LEU A 13 -30.98 14.12 -12.12
C LEU A 13 -29.50 13.80 -12.37
N GLU A 14 -28.62 14.26 -11.48
CA GLU A 14 -27.19 14.00 -11.57
C GLU A 14 -26.86 12.51 -11.53
N ILE A 15 -27.54 11.75 -10.65
CA ILE A 15 -27.40 10.29 -10.55
C ILE A 15 -27.72 9.64 -11.89
N THR A 16 -28.85 10.00 -12.51
CA THR A 16 -29.28 9.41 -13.77
C THR A 16 -28.27 9.69 -14.88
N VAL A 17 -27.82 10.94 -15.01
CA VAL A 17 -26.82 11.34 -16.01
C VAL A 17 -25.50 10.61 -15.80
N SER A 18 -25.01 10.53 -14.56
CA SER A 18 -23.73 9.91 -14.26
C SER A 18 -23.76 8.39 -14.44
N ILE A 19 -24.89 7.73 -14.17
CA ILE A 19 -25.06 6.30 -14.47
C ILE A 19 -25.00 6.07 -15.98
N GLN A 20 -25.73 6.86 -16.77
CA GLN A 20 -25.72 6.76 -18.23
C GLN A 20 -24.33 7.02 -18.83
N ALA A 21 -23.61 7.99 -18.27
CA ALA A 21 -22.24 8.31 -18.67
C ALA A 21 -21.19 7.34 -18.10
N ASN A 22 -21.57 6.39 -17.25
CA ASN A 22 -20.68 5.52 -16.49
C ASN A 22 -19.58 6.30 -15.74
N TRP A 23 -19.97 7.36 -15.04
CA TRP A 23 -19.07 8.23 -14.28
C TRP A 23 -19.38 8.17 -12.79
N PRO A 24 -18.89 7.14 -12.07
CA PRO A 24 -19.06 7.09 -10.62
C PRO A 24 -18.22 8.17 -9.92
N LYS A 25 -18.81 8.80 -8.89
CA LYS A 25 -18.24 9.85 -8.05
C LYS A 25 -17.97 9.31 -6.64
N ILE A 26 -16.98 8.43 -6.52
CA ILE A 26 -16.61 7.73 -5.27
C ILE A 26 -15.69 8.62 -4.38
N THR A 27 -15.54 9.90 -4.73
CA THR A 27 -14.60 10.86 -4.13
C THR A 27 -14.89 11.20 -2.67
N HIS A 28 -16.10 10.93 -2.17
CA HIS A 28 -16.48 11.21 -0.79
C HIS A 28 -15.80 10.27 0.24
N HIS A 29 -15.10 9.23 -0.20
CA HIS A 29 -14.40 8.30 0.69
C HIS A 29 -12.92 8.67 0.83
N GLN A 30 -12.48 8.99 2.05
CA GLN A 30 -11.06 9.21 2.37
C GLN A 30 -10.27 7.89 2.39
N ASN A 31 -10.93 6.77 2.67
CA ASN A 31 -10.28 5.46 2.74
C ASN A 31 -10.08 4.87 1.33
N LYS A 32 -8.82 4.75 0.90
CA LYS A 32 -8.44 4.23 -0.42
C LYS A 32 -8.85 2.77 -0.64
N GLU A 33 -8.97 1.97 0.41
CA GLU A 33 -9.43 0.57 0.32
C GLU A 33 -10.91 0.52 -0.08
N ILE A 34 -11.75 1.38 0.51
CA ILE A 34 -13.18 1.49 0.17
C ILE A 34 -13.33 2.00 -1.25
N VAL A 35 -12.60 3.05 -1.63
CA VAL A 35 -12.63 3.57 -3.01
C VAL A 35 -12.28 2.46 -4.00
N CYS A 36 -11.24 1.68 -3.73
CA CYS A 36 -10.84 0.57 -4.59
C CYS A 36 -11.94 -0.51 -4.70
N LEU A 37 -12.50 -0.92 -3.57
CA LEU A 37 -13.56 -1.93 -3.53
C LEU A 37 -14.81 -1.50 -4.32
N VAL A 38 -15.30 -0.29 -4.06
CA VAL A 38 -16.51 0.23 -4.70
C VAL A 38 -16.27 0.47 -6.18
N SER A 39 -15.09 0.96 -6.58
CA SER A 39 -14.73 1.09 -7.99
C SER A 39 -14.73 -0.26 -8.71
N ASP A 40 -14.14 -1.30 -8.13
CA ASP A 40 -14.16 -2.66 -8.69
C ASP A 40 -15.61 -3.15 -8.85
N MET A 41 -16.48 -2.92 -7.85
CA MET A 41 -17.90 -3.30 -7.90
C MET A 41 -18.74 -2.54 -8.93
N LEU A 42 -18.35 -1.31 -9.27
CA LEU A 42 -19.05 -0.46 -10.23
C LEU A 42 -18.42 -0.51 -11.64
N THR A 43 -17.45 -1.40 -11.86
CA THR A 43 -16.73 -1.52 -13.13
C THR A 43 -17.68 -1.86 -14.29
N MET A 44 -17.35 -1.32 -15.48
CA MET A 44 -18.03 -1.61 -16.73
C MET A 44 -17.04 -2.20 -17.74
N PRO A 45 -17.49 -3.14 -18.60
CA PRO A 45 -18.84 -3.73 -18.65
C PRO A 45 -19.20 -4.57 -17.41
N PRO A 46 -20.49 -4.84 -17.13
CA PRO A 46 -20.92 -5.51 -15.89
C PRO A 46 -20.29 -6.89 -15.65
N LYS A 47 -19.87 -7.56 -16.74
CA LYS A 47 -19.17 -8.86 -16.70
C LYS A 47 -17.78 -8.79 -16.05
N ASP A 48 -17.18 -7.61 -15.97
CA ASP A 48 -15.85 -7.40 -15.38
C ASP A 48 -15.94 -7.08 -13.88
N ARG A 49 -17.17 -6.94 -13.34
CA ARG A 49 -17.38 -6.77 -11.91
C ARG A 49 -17.00 -8.05 -11.18
N PRO A 50 -16.36 -7.94 -10.00
CA PRO A 50 -15.99 -9.12 -9.22
C PRO A 50 -17.23 -9.85 -8.72
N GLU A 51 -17.19 -11.18 -8.75
CA GLU A 51 -18.18 -12.01 -8.10
C GLU A 51 -18.12 -11.85 -6.57
N PHE A 52 -19.21 -12.17 -5.89
CA PHE A 52 -19.29 -12.06 -4.43
C PHE A 52 -18.15 -12.74 -3.66
N PRO A 53 -17.70 -13.98 -4.01
CA PRO A 53 -16.56 -14.59 -3.35
C PRO A 53 -15.24 -13.81 -3.54
N ALA A 54 -15.06 -13.15 -4.68
CA ALA A 54 -13.88 -12.32 -4.94
C ALA A 54 -13.92 -11.01 -4.13
N ILE A 55 -15.12 -10.43 -3.96
CA ILE A 55 -15.35 -9.25 -3.10
C ILE A 55 -14.90 -9.53 -1.67
N LEU A 56 -15.24 -10.70 -1.10
CA LEU A 56 -14.86 -11.06 0.27
C LEU A 56 -13.34 -11.23 0.47
N LYS A 57 -12.59 -11.47 -0.61
CA LYS A 57 -11.13 -11.53 -0.55
C LYS A 57 -10.47 -10.16 -0.60
N HIS A 58 -11.22 -9.10 -0.93
CA HIS A 58 -10.68 -7.77 -1.10
C HIS A 58 -9.98 -7.27 0.18
N PRO A 59 -8.83 -6.57 0.08
CA PRO A 59 -8.06 -6.13 1.23
C PRO A 59 -8.77 -5.25 2.26
N TYR A 60 -9.85 -4.60 1.85
CA TYR A 60 -10.72 -3.87 2.76
C TYR A 60 -11.17 -4.69 3.97
N PHE A 61 -11.37 -6.00 3.78
CA PHE A 61 -11.80 -6.92 4.83
C PHE A 61 -10.65 -7.56 5.60
N TRP A 62 -9.39 -7.20 5.31
CA TRP A 62 -8.24 -7.78 6.00
C TRP A 62 -8.04 -7.12 7.37
N ALA A 63 -7.62 -7.93 8.34
CA ALA A 63 -7.08 -7.42 9.58
C ALA A 63 -5.75 -6.68 9.33
N ASP A 64 -5.46 -5.70 10.18
CA ASP A 64 -4.29 -4.83 10.04
C ASP A 64 -2.97 -5.61 10.08
N GLU A 65 -2.91 -6.71 10.84
CA GLU A 65 -1.74 -7.60 10.88
C GLU A 65 -1.49 -8.27 9.53
N LYS A 66 -2.57 -8.64 8.82
CA LYS A 66 -2.47 -9.21 7.47
C LYS A 66 -1.99 -8.16 6.47
N LYS A 67 -2.44 -6.91 6.60
CA LYS A 67 -2.00 -5.78 5.77
C LYS A 67 -0.52 -5.47 5.99
N LEU A 68 -0.09 -5.32 7.25
CA LEU A 68 1.32 -5.09 7.54
C LEU A 68 2.17 -6.28 7.06
N ARG A 69 1.75 -7.52 7.32
CA ARG A 69 2.48 -8.72 6.85
C ARG A 69 2.70 -8.69 5.34
N PHE A 70 1.71 -8.26 4.55
CA PHE A 70 1.86 -8.12 3.10
C PHE A 70 2.98 -7.12 2.74
N VAL A 71 3.01 -5.96 3.40
CA VAL A 71 4.08 -4.96 3.22
C VAL A 71 5.45 -5.51 3.65
N LEU A 72 5.52 -6.27 4.74
CA LEU A 72 6.76 -6.89 5.21
C LEU A 72 7.31 -7.93 4.21
N ILE A 73 6.45 -8.72 3.56
CA ILE A 73 6.87 -9.64 2.49
C ILE A 73 7.47 -8.84 1.33
N ALA A 74 6.87 -7.71 0.95
CA ALA A 74 7.44 -6.81 -0.07
C ALA A 74 8.81 -6.24 0.35
N GLY A 75 8.97 -5.84 1.62
CA GLY A 75 10.27 -5.36 2.12
C GLY A 75 11.35 -6.44 2.15
N SER A 76 10.97 -7.70 2.45
CA SER A 76 11.87 -8.84 2.31
C SER A 76 12.32 -9.06 0.86
N ASP A 77 11.38 -8.92 -0.09
CA ASP A 77 11.65 -8.98 -1.52
C ASP A 77 12.59 -7.85 -1.99
N VAL A 78 12.38 -6.62 -1.52
CA VAL A 78 13.28 -5.48 -1.77
C VAL A 78 14.69 -5.74 -1.24
N LEU A 79 14.81 -6.22 0.00
CA LEU A 79 16.10 -6.53 0.60
C LEU A 79 16.85 -7.61 -0.20
N ARG A 80 16.14 -8.63 -0.68
CA ARG A 80 16.73 -9.66 -1.53
C ARG A 80 17.22 -9.09 -2.85
N ASP A 81 16.44 -8.24 -3.51
CA ASP A 81 16.83 -7.62 -4.78
C ASP A 81 18.09 -6.74 -4.58
N MET A 82 18.18 -5.98 -3.48
CA MET A 82 19.39 -5.23 -3.10
C MET A 82 20.61 -6.14 -2.88
N LYS A 83 20.44 -7.28 -2.21
CA LYS A 83 21.51 -8.27 -2.01
C LYS A 83 22.00 -8.87 -3.33
N HIS A 84 21.18 -8.86 -4.37
CA HIS A 84 21.55 -9.24 -5.73
C HIS A 84 22.10 -8.06 -6.57
N GLY A 85 22.36 -6.90 -5.96
CA GLY A 85 22.97 -5.75 -6.61
C GLY A 85 21.99 -4.86 -7.37
N VAL A 86 20.67 -5.03 -7.18
CA VAL A 86 19.67 -4.16 -7.79
C VAL A 86 19.63 -2.82 -7.03
N PRO A 87 19.95 -1.68 -7.67
CA PRO A 87 19.92 -0.37 -7.04
C PRO A 87 18.47 0.06 -6.78
N THR A 88 18.25 0.94 -5.80
CA THR A 88 16.91 1.49 -5.51
C THR A 88 16.36 2.42 -6.57
N SER A 89 17.21 2.86 -7.50
CA SER A 89 16.86 3.78 -8.57
C SER A 89 17.59 3.39 -9.86
N GLY A 90 16.90 3.56 -10.98
CA GLY A 90 17.41 3.19 -12.30
C GLY A 90 16.97 1.78 -12.72
N ALA A 91 16.84 1.56 -14.02
CA ALA A 91 16.43 0.27 -14.56
C ALA A 91 17.64 -0.69 -14.62
N VAL A 92 17.54 -1.86 -13.99
CA VAL A 92 18.54 -2.91 -14.14
C VAL A 92 17.93 -4.12 -14.83
N SER A 93 18.36 -4.32 -16.09
CA SER A 93 18.40 -5.53 -16.92
C SER A 93 17.33 -6.62 -16.76
N GLY A 94 16.67 -6.93 -17.89
CA GLY A 94 16.16 -8.25 -18.28
C GLY A 94 14.96 -8.84 -17.52
N ARG A 95 14.80 -8.60 -16.22
CA ARG A 95 13.69 -9.11 -15.39
C ARG A 95 13.19 -8.05 -14.42
N VAL A 96 11.86 -7.92 -14.31
CA VAL A 96 11.20 -6.96 -13.42
C VAL A 96 11.39 -7.36 -11.94
N THR A 97 12.06 -6.51 -11.18
CA THR A 97 12.34 -6.69 -9.75
C THR A 97 11.21 -6.11 -8.88
N MET A 98 11.20 -6.40 -7.57
CA MET A 98 10.28 -5.74 -6.64
C MET A 98 10.57 -4.24 -6.55
N ILE A 99 11.84 -3.86 -6.65
CA ILE A 99 12.26 -2.46 -6.68
C ILE A 99 11.65 -1.75 -7.89
N ASP A 100 11.69 -2.36 -9.08
CA ASP A 100 11.08 -1.79 -10.29
C ASP A 100 9.56 -1.60 -10.12
N ILE A 101 8.87 -2.62 -9.59
CA ILE A 101 7.42 -2.60 -9.35
C ILE A 101 7.02 -1.45 -8.42
N LEU A 102 7.77 -1.28 -7.33
CA LEU A 102 7.50 -0.23 -6.35
C LEU A 102 7.92 1.16 -6.84
N ASN A 103 8.94 1.27 -7.69
CA ASN A 103 9.35 2.54 -8.29
C ASN A 103 8.32 3.06 -9.31
N THR A 104 7.53 2.19 -9.92
CA THR A 104 6.42 2.58 -10.81
C THR A 104 5.06 2.69 -10.11
N ALA A 105 5.01 2.42 -8.80
CA ALA A 105 3.76 2.42 -8.05
C ALA A 105 3.25 3.85 -7.84
N GLU A 106 1.96 4.08 -8.09
CA GLU A 106 1.29 5.32 -7.70
C GLU A 106 1.20 5.42 -6.18
N HIS A 107 1.52 6.61 -5.66
CA HIS A 107 1.48 6.92 -4.24
C HIS A 107 1.19 8.42 -4.03
N ASP A 108 0.82 8.79 -2.80
CA ASP A 108 0.53 10.18 -2.46
C ASP A 108 1.77 10.95 -1.97
N ASN A 109 1.59 12.23 -1.70
CA ASN A 109 2.65 13.12 -1.23
C ASN A 109 3.23 12.73 0.13
N ILE A 110 2.45 12.06 1.00
CA ILE A 110 2.93 11.61 2.32
C ILE A 110 4.01 10.54 2.10
N LEU A 111 3.76 9.61 1.19
CA LEU A 111 4.73 8.57 0.83
C LEU A 111 5.93 9.15 0.06
N SER A 112 5.75 10.21 -0.72
CA SER A 112 6.83 10.90 -1.43
C SER A 112 7.81 11.63 -0.50
N ASP A 113 7.38 12.08 0.68
CA ASP A 113 8.23 12.73 1.70
C ASP A 113 8.19 12.00 3.04
N TRP A 114 8.13 10.66 3.00
CA TRP A 114 7.87 9.85 4.18
C TRP A 114 8.90 10.04 5.31
N THR A 115 10.15 10.41 4.98
CA THR A 115 11.20 10.56 6.00
C THR A 115 10.94 11.73 6.95
N SER A 116 10.22 12.78 6.52
CA SER A 116 9.83 13.91 7.38
C SER A 116 8.70 13.57 8.35
N HIS A 117 7.96 12.48 8.07
CA HIS A 117 6.82 12.04 8.86
C HIS A 117 7.23 11.09 9.99
N VAL A 118 8.44 10.53 9.98
CA VAL A 118 8.95 9.63 11.02
C VAL A 118 9.57 10.43 12.16
N GLU A 119 9.29 10.02 13.40
CA GLU A 119 9.87 10.63 14.60
C GLU A 119 11.39 10.59 14.56
N HIS A 120 12.01 11.72 14.93
CA HIS A 120 13.46 11.87 14.89
C HIS A 120 14.20 10.79 15.68
N ALA A 121 13.67 10.34 16.83
CA ALA A 121 14.28 9.27 17.62
C ALA A 121 14.39 7.95 16.86
N ILE A 122 13.36 7.58 16.09
CA ILE A 122 13.35 6.37 15.26
C ILE A 122 14.26 6.58 14.05
N MET A 123 14.11 7.70 13.33
CA MET A 123 14.88 7.97 12.11
C MET A 123 16.38 8.07 12.39
N LYS A 124 16.79 8.69 13.50
CA LYS A 124 18.19 8.79 13.93
C LYS A 124 18.81 7.41 14.13
N GLU A 125 18.11 6.52 14.83
CA GLU A 125 18.57 5.15 15.06
C GLU A 125 18.72 4.39 13.73
N MET A 126 17.67 4.41 12.90
CA MET A 126 17.66 3.68 11.64
C MET A 126 18.73 4.19 10.65
N ARG A 127 19.02 5.50 10.65
CA ARG A 127 20.09 6.12 9.85
C ARG A 127 21.50 5.76 10.31
N SER A 128 21.67 5.28 11.55
CA SER A 128 22.97 4.77 12.01
C SER A 128 23.35 3.47 11.29
N PHE A 129 22.36 2.68 10.88
CA PHE A 129 22.56 1.43 10.13
C PHE A 129 22.59 1.65 8.62
N ARG A 130 21.73 2.52 8.09
CA ARG A 130 21.59 2.74 6.64
C ARG A 130 20.92 4.08 6.34
N GLN A 131 21.41 4.77 5.31
CA GLN A 131 20.74 5.96 4.79
C GLN A 131 19.47 5.61 4.01
N TYR A 132 18.41 6.39 4.20
CA TYR A 132 17.12 6.22 3.53
C TYR A 132 16.82 7.44 2.65
N LYS A 133 16.29 7.19 1.45
CA LYS A 133 15.81 8.24 0.54
C LYS A 133 14.28 8.32 0.58
N ASN A 134 13.75 9.47 0.18
CA ASN A 134 12.32 9.70 0.00
C ASN A 134 11.79 8.98 -1.26
N GLN A 135 11.67 7.66 -1.17
CA GLN A 135 11.17 6.75 -2.20
C GLN A 135 10.30 5.67 -1.56
N LEU A 136 9.26 5.18 -2.24
CA LEU A 136 8.38 4.13 -1.72
C LEU A 136 9.15 2.84 -1.39
N VAL A 137 10.09 2.43 -2.25
CA VAL A 137 10.98 1.27 -2.02
C VAL A 137 11.72 1.38 -0.68
N GLU A 138 12.23 2.57 -0.38
CA GLU A 138 12.99 2.87 0.82
C GLU A 138 12.11 2.87 2.07
N LEU A 139 10.87 3.37 1.96
CA LEU A 139 9.87 3.28 3.02
C LEU A 139 9.50 1.82 3.31
N VAL A 140 9.23 1.03 2.29
CA VAL A 140 8.88 -0.40 2.45
C VAL A 140 10.02 -1.16 3.12
N LEU A 141 11.27 -0.89 2.73
CA LEU A 141 12.44 -1.46 3.41
C LEU A 141 12.60 -0.95 4.84
N PHE A 142 12.36 0.34 5.09
CA PHE A 142 12.41 0.94 6.42
C PHE A 142 11.43 0.25 7.37
N VAL A 143 10.16 0.11 6.96
CA VAL A 143 9.13 -0.60 7.74
C VAL A 143 9.55 -2.03 8.02
N TYR A 144 10.08 -2.73 7.01
CA TYR A 144 10.58 -4.09 7.17
C TYR A 144 11.71 -4.18 8.21
N ASN A 145 12.71 -3.30 8.13
CA ASN A 145 13.84 -3.31 9.06
C ASN A 145 13.41 -2.94 10.50
N CYS A 146 12.51 -1.96 10.65
CA CYS A 146 11.94 -1.60 11.95
C CYS A 146 11.22 -2.79 12.60
N CYS A 147 10.34 -3.47 11.87
CA CYS A 147 9.61 -4.62 12.40
C CYS A 147 10.52 -5.84 12.65
N LEU A 148 11.48 -6.11 11.75
CA LEU A 148 12.40 -7.24 11.88
C LEU A 148 13.33 -7.09 13.09
N HIS A 149 13.72 -5.85 13.42
CA HIS A 149 14.66 -5.54 14.50
C HIS A 149 14.01 -4.83 15.67
N PHE A 150 12.68 -4.89 15.79
CA PHE A 150 11.91 -4.14 16.77
C PHE A 150 12.47 -4.30 18.19
N ASP A 151 12.70 -5.54 18.64
CA ASP A 151 13.22 -5.84 19.99
C ASP A 151 14.64 -5.30 20.26
N LYS A 152 15.39 -5.00 19.20
CA LYS A 152 16.75 -4.44 19.28
C LYS A 152 16.76 -2.91 19.24
N LEU A 153 15.62 -2.28 18.94
CA LEU A 153 15.53 -0.82 18.93
C LEU A 153 15.63 -0.25 20.35
N PRO A 154 16.19 0.97 20.50
CA PRO A 154 16.19 1.69 21.76
C PRO A 154 14.79 1.78 22.38
N ALA A 155 14.71 1.81 23.71
CA ALA A 155 13.44 1.85 24.45
C ALA A 155 12.52 2.98 23.94
N ILE A 156 13.06 4.18 23.74
CA ILE A 156 12.31 5.33 23.20
C ILE A 156 11.68 5.05 21.83
N ALA A 157 12.36 4.34 20.93
CA ALA A 157 11.81 4.00 19.62
C ALA A 157 10.69 2.95 19.73
N ARG A 158 10.86 1.96 20.61
CA ARG A 158 9.82 0.95 20.89
C ARG A 158 8.61 1.56 21.58
N GLU A 159 8.79 2.49 22.50
CA GLU A 159 7.71 3.22 23.18
C GLU A 159 6.92 4.11 22.22
N ILE A 160 7.59 4.82 21.30
CA ILE A 160 6.91 5.63 20.29
C ILE A 160 6.08 4.76 19.34
N MET A 161 6.62 3.61 18.91
CA MET A 161 5.90 2.71 18.03
C MET A 161 4.78 1.98 18.77
N GLU A 162 5.01 1.56 20.02
CA GLU A 162 4.17 0.73 20.88
C GLU A 162 3.77 -0.60 20.22
N GLU A 163 2.92 -0.52 19.19
CA GLU A 163 2.48 -1.58 18.32
C GLU A 163 2.82 -1.23 16.84
N PRO A 164 3.87 -1.82 16.25
CA PRO A 164 4.33 -1.48 14.90
C PRO A 164 3.25 -1.54 13.81
N THR A 165 2.32 -2.50 13.91
CA THR A 165 1.18 -2.63 12.99
C THR A 165 0.34 -1.36 12.96
N LYS A 166 -0.16 -0.92 14.12
CA LYS A 166 -0.97 0.29 14.23
C LYS A 166 -0.16 1.54 13.90
N TYR A 167 1.08 1.62 14.40
CA TYR A 167 1.96 2.76 14.14
C TYR A 167 2.15 3.00 12.65
N PHE A 168 2.57 1.98 11.88
CA PHE A 168 2.85 2.17 10.45
C PHE A 168 1.60 2.38 9.60
N LEU A 169 0.51 1.65 9.88
CA LEU A 169 -0.74 1.82 9.14
C LEU A 169 -1.43 3.15 9.45
N SER A 170 -1.29 3.67 10.67
CA SER A 170 -1.78 5.01 11.01
C SER A 170 -0.89 6.12 10.46
N LYS A 171 0.44 5.94 10.51
CA LYS A 171 1.40 6.95 10.03
C LYS A 171 1.37 7.06 8.51
N PHE A 172 1.20 5.94 7.81
CA PHE A 172 1.20 5.86 6.35
C PHE A 172 -0.08 5.16 5.84
N PRO A 173 -1.24 5.83 5.90
CA PRO A 173 -2.54 5.20 5.63
C PRO A 173 -2.71 4.68 4.19
N THR A 174 -1.92 5.18 3.25
CA THR A 174 -1.95 4.77 1.83
C THR A 174 -0.84 3.79 1.46
N LEU A 175 0.11 3.50 2.37
CA LEU A 175 1.25 2.62 2.11
C LEU A 175 0.79 1.24 1.64
N PHE A 176 -0.09 0.62 2.42
CA PHE A 176 -0.60 -0.72 2.12
C PHE A 176 -1.22 -0.78 0.72
N MET A 177 -2.14 0.14 0.41
CA MET A 177 -2.83 0.14 -0.88
C MET A 177 -1.91 0.42 -2.06
N SER A 178 -0.90 1.27 -1.89
CA SER A 178 0.10 1.55 -2.93
C SER A 178 0.91 0.29 -3.28
N VAL A 179 1.39 -0.43 -2.25
CA VAL A 179 2.13 -1.70 -2.41
C VAL A 179 1.23 -2.80 -2.98
N TYR A 180 0.00 -2.93 -2.47
CA TYR A 180 -0.96 -3.94 -2.92
C TYR A 180 -1.29 -3.78 -4.40
N LYS A 181 -1.62 -2.56 -4.86
CA LYS A 181 -1.94 -2.29 -6.26
C LYS A 181 -0.75 -2.57 -7.18
N ALA A 182 0.46 -2.15 -6.79
CA ALA A 182 1.67 -2.40 -7.56
C ALA A 182 1.92 -3.91 -7.75
N ILE A 183 1.79 -4.69 -6.68
CA ILE A 183 1.98 -6.14 -6.75
C ILE A 183 0.85 -6.82 -7.53
N LYS A 184 -0.42 -6.43 -7.32
CA LYS A 184 -1.60 -6.93 -8.07
C LYS A 184 -1.46 -6.74 -9.58
N ALA A 185 -0.87 -5.62 -10.00
CA ALA A 185 -0.63 -5.27 -11.40
C ALA A 185 0.61 -5.94 -12.02
N SER A 186 1.36 -6.73 -11.25
CA SER A 186 2.59 -7.38 -11.69
C SER A 186 2.49 -8.91 -11.65
N GLU A 187 3.43 -9.59 -12.30
CA GLU A 187 3.57 -11.05 -12.22
C GLU A 187 3.93 -11.54 -10.81
N ARG A 188 4.32 -10.66 -9.87
CA ARG A 188 4.65 -11.05 -8.49
C ARG A 188 3.46 -11.63 -7.75
N ARG A 189 2.22 -11.26 -8.09
CA ARG A 189 1.02 -11.81 -7.45
C ARG A 189 0.94 -13.35 -7.52
N GLU A 190 1.54 -13.94 -8.56
CA GLU A 190 1.54 -15.39 -8.78
C GLU A 190 2.60 -16.13 -7.96
N LYS A 191 3.56 -15.41 -7.33
CA LYS A 191 4.57 -16.04 -6.48
C LYS A 191 3.93 -16.63 -5.23
N VAL A 192 4.48 -17.76 -4.77
CA VAL A 192 3.97 -18.54 -3.63
C VAL A 192 3.73 -17.70 -2.38
N CYS A 193 4.60 -16.74 -2.08
CA CYS A 193 4.46 -15.84 -0.93
C CYS A 193 3.28 -14.87 -1.03
N TYR A 194 2.77 -14.58 -2.23
CA TYR A 194 1.67 -13.66 -2.48
C TYR A 194 0.34 -14.35 -2.77
N LYS A 195 0.34 -15.63 -3.18
CA LYS A 195 -0.90 -16.40 -3.42
C LYS A 195 -1.93 -16.36 -2.28
N PRO A 196 -1.57 -16.37 -0.98
CA PRO A 196 -2.57 -16.27 0.10
C PRO A 196 -3.31 -14.91 0.19
N PHE A 197 -2.89 -13.94 -0.62
CA PHE A 197 -3.37 -12.56 -0.62
C PHE A 197 -4.21 -12.22 -1.87
N PHE A 198 -4.36 -13.15 -2.83
CA PHE A 198 -5.13 -12.99 -4.06
C PHE A 198 -5.99 -14.24 -4.31
#